data_AF-A0A535RH10-F1
#
_entry.id   AF-A0A535RH10-F1
#
_cell.length_a   1.000
_cell.length_b   1.000
_cell.length_c   1.000
_cell.angle_alpha   90.00
_cell.angle_beta   90.00
_cell.angle_gamma   90.00
#
_symmetry.space_group_name_H-M   'P 1'
#
loop_
_entity.id
_entity.type
_entity.pdbx_description
1 polymer ?
#
loop_
_entity_poly.entity_id
_entity_poly.type
_entity_poly.pdbx_seq_one_letter_code
_entity_poly.pdbx_strand_id
1 'polypeptide(L)' 'MGKKPPPTALETLGALGGMGFAIVVPIVLGAILGSYLDGQFHTKPLFILLGLLLGLISGIFGAYRLLKRSRNL' A
#
# COMPACT_ATOMS: atom_id res chain seq x y z
N MET A 1 17.50 -11.62 -29.93
CA MET A 1 17.10 -11.21 -28.57
C MET A 1 18.03 -10.10 -28.10
N GLY A 2 17.64 -8.83 -28.28
CA GLY A 2 18.44 -7.69 -27.80
C GLY A 2 18.36 -7.62 -26.28
N LYS A 3 19.50 -7.77 -25.59
CA LYS A 3 19.56 -7.60 -24.13
C LYS A 3 19.25 -6.14 -23.82
N LYS A 4 18.18 -5.89 -23.07
CA LYS A 4 17.84 -4.54 -22.59
C LYS A 4 19.06 -3.99 -21.81
N PRO A 5 19.45 -2.73 -22.03
CA PRO A 5 20.55 -2.11 -21.29
C PRO A 5 20.31 -2.22 -19.78
N PRO A 6 21.37 -2.34 -18.97
CA PRO A 6 21.23 -2.41 -17.52
C PRO A 6 20.45 -1.19 -17.03
N PRO A 7 19.48 -1.38 -16.11
CA PRO A 7 18.61 -0.31 -15.68
C PRO A 7 19.43 0.83 -15.09
N THR A 8 19.12 2.04 -15.53
CA THR A 8 19.85 3.23 -15.09
C THR A 8 19.53 3.50 -13.62
N ALA A 9 20.43 4.13 -12.87
CA ALA A 9 20.19 4.49 -11.46
C ALA A 9 18.83 5.19 -11.26
N LEU A 10 18.43 6.03 -12.21
CA LEU A 10 17.13 6.72 -12.20
C LEU A 10 15.94 5.76 -12.34
N GLU A 11 16.05 4.70 -13.15
CA GLU A 11 15.01 3.68 -13.31
C GLU A 11 14.89 2.82 -12.05
N THR A 12 16.01 2.46 -11.43
CA THR A 12 16.02 1.72 -10.16
C THR A 12 15.41 2.55 -9.02
N LEU A 13 15.73 3.83 -8.95
CA LEU A 13 15.12 4.75 -7.99
C LEU A 13 13.63 4.96 -8.25
N GLY A 14 13.21 5.07 -9.51
CA GLY A 14 11.81 5.14 -9.89
C GLY A 14 11.03 3.87 -9.50
N ALA A 15 11.63 2.69 -9.70
CA ALA A 15 11.05 1.41 -9.30
C ALA A 15 10.92 1.29 -7.76
N LEU A 16 11.97 1.66 -7.02
CA LEU A 16 11.97 1.65 -5.55
C LEU A 16 10.95 2.65 -4.98
N GLY A 17 10.91 3.86 -5.52
CA GLY A 17 9.92 4.88 -5.16
C GLY A 17 8.49 4.39 -5.42
N GLY A 18 8.24 3.81 -6.59
CA GLY A 18 6.93 3.24 -6.95
C GLY A 18 6.47 2.14 -5.99
N MET A 19 7.38 1.28 -5.53
CA MET A 19 7.08 0.27 -4.51
C MET A 19 6.76 0.89 -3.15
N GLY A 20 7.49 1.93 -2.74
CA GLY A 20 7.19 2.68 -1.52
C GLY A 20 5.81 3.34 -1.57
N PHE A 21 5.46 3.98 -2.69
CA PHE A 21 4.14 4.58 -2.89
C PHE A 21 3.00 3.56 -2.88
N ALA A 22 3.23 2.36 -3.41
CA ALA A 22 2.22 1.29 -3.37
C ALA A 22 1.83 0.88 -1.95
N ILE A 23 2.70 1.12 -0.95
CA ILE A 23 2.46 0.82 0.46
C ILE A 23 1.94 2.07 1.20
N VAL A 24 2.57 3.23 1.00
CA VAL A 24 2.22 4.46 1.73
C VAL A 24 0.83 4.97 1.38
N VAL A 25 0.44 4.93 0.10
CA VAL A 25 -0.86 5.44 -0.36
C VAL A 25 -2.05 4.79 0.35
N PRO A 26 -2.21 3.45 0.37
CA PRO A 26 -3.34 2.82 1.06
C PRO A 26 -3.32 3.01 2.59
N ILE A 27 -2.14 3.11 3.21
CA ILE A 27 -2.02 3.37 4.66
C ILE A 27 -2.53 4.78 4.98
N VAL A 28 -2.08 5.79 4.24
CA VAL A 28 -2.51 7.18 4.43
C VAL A 28 -4.01 7.32 4.16
N LEU A 29 -4.52 6.70 3.09
CA LEU A 29 -5.95 6.72 2.78
C LEU A 29 -6.79 6.11 3.90
N GLY A 30 -6.35 4.96 4.45
CA GLY A 30 -7.02 4.30 5.56
C GLY A 30 -6.97 5.10 6.86
N ALA A 31 -5.85 5.76 7.14
CA ALA A 31 -5.68 6.63 8.31
C ALA A 31 -6.59 7.86 8.26
N ILE A 32 -6.71 8.51 7.09
CA ILE A 32 -7.59 9.67 6.91
C ILE A 32 -9.06 9.26 7.06
N LEU A 33 -9.49 8.17 6.40
CA LEU A 33 -10.85 7.66 6.52
C LEU A 33 -11.19 7.27 7.96
N GLY A 34 -10.28 6.56 8.64
CA GLY A 34 -10.46 6.14 10.03
C GLY A 34 -10.57 7.32 10.99
N SER A 35 -9.76 8.36 10.80
CA SER A 35 -9.77 9.58 11.62
C SER A 35 -11.06 10.39 11.42
N TYR A 36 -11.58 10.46 10.19
CA TYR A 36 -12.85 11.14 9.89
C TYR A 36 -14.05 10.43 10.55
N LEU A 37 -14.05 9.09 10.54
CA LEU A 37 -15.09 8.29 11.18
C LEU A 37 -15.03 8.39 12.73
N ASP A 38 -13.84 8.33 13.33
CA ASP A 38 -13.68 8.47 14.80
C ASP A 38 -14.18 9.85 15.30
N GLY A 39 -14.03 10.90 14.48
CA GLY A 39 -14.54 12.25 14.78
C GLY A 39 -16.07 12.35 14.80
N GLN A 40 -16.77 11.57 13.97
CA GLN A 40 -18.23 11.60 13.90
C GLN A 40 -18.90 10.79 15.02
N PHE A 41 -18.27 9.71 15.50
CA PHE A 41 -18.87 8.80 16.49
C PHE A 41 -18.49 9.08 17.95
N HIS A 42 -17.58 10.02 18.25
CA HIS A 42 -17.07 10.33 19.59
C HIS A 42 -16.48 9.13 20.38
N THR A 43 -16.33 7.96 19.75
CA THR A 43 -15.77 6.73 20.34
C THR A 43 -14.26 6.67 20.18
N LYS A 44 -13.54 7.56 20.87
CA LYS A 44 -12.07 7.49 20.89
C LYS A 44 -11.60 6.22 21.65
N PRO A 45 -10.71 5.35 21.10
CA PRO A 45 -10.09 5.34 19.76
C PRO A 45 -10.35 4.01 19.00
N LEU A 46 -11.61 3.61 18.85
CA LEU A 46 -11.94 2.30 18.24
C LEU A 46 -11.89 2.32 16.71
N PHE A 47 -12.30 3.40 16.03
CA PHE A 47 -12.30 3.42 14.57
C PHE A 47 -10.92 3.64 13.97
N ILE A 48 -10.01 4.36 14.64
CA ILE A 48 -8.60 4.40 14.24
C ILE A 48 -8.00 2.99 14.26
N LEU A 49 -8.26 2.19 15.29
CA LEU A 49 -7.75 0.82 15.39
C LEU A 49 -8.33 -0.09 14.30
N LEU A 50 -9.64 0.04 14.01
CA LEU A 50 -10.32 -0.66 12.92
C LEU A 50 -9.83 -0.24 11.53
N GLY A 51 -9.63 1.07 11.30
CA GLY A 51 -9.09 1.61 10.06
C GLY A 51 -7.65 1.17 9.81
N LEU A 52 -6.83 1.12 10.86
CA LEU A 52 -5.47 0.58 10.82
C LEU A 52 -5.47 -0.92 10.49
N LEU A 53 -6.34 -1.70 11.14
CA LEU A 53 -6.52 -3.14 10.87
C LEU A 53 -6.96 -3.40 9.43
N LEU A 54 -7.94 -2.64 8.94
CA LEU A 54 -8.42 -2.77 7.56
C LEU A 54 -7.36 -2.34 6.55
N GLY A 55 -6.61 -1.26 6.81
CA GLY A 55 -5.49 -0.83 5.99
C GLY A 55 -4.37 -1.89 5.92
N LEU A 56 -4.03 -2.49 7.06
CA LEU A 56 -3.06 -3.58 7.15
C LEU A 56 -3.53 -4.82 6.38
N ILE A 57 -4.77 -5.26 6.59
CA ILE A 57 -5.36 -6.41 5.88
C ILE A 57 -5.38 -6.16 4.38
N SER A 58 -5.82 -4.97 3.94
CA SER A 58 -5.87 -4.58 2.53
C SER A 58 -4.48 -4.57 1.90
N GLY A 59 -3.47 -4.03 2.60
CA GLY A 59 -2.07 -4.02 2.16
C GLY A 59 -1.51 -5.44 1.98
N ILE A 60 -1.71 -6.32 2.98
CA ILE A 60 -1.30 -7.73 2.90
C ILE A 60 -2.01 -8.43 1.74
N PHE A 61 -3.31 -8.21 1.58
CA PHE A 61 -4.10 -8.83 0.51
C PHE A 61 -3.67 -8.34 -0.89
N GLY A 62 -3.34 -7.05 -1.02
CA GLY A 62 -2.79 -6.46 -2.23
C GLY A 62 -1.44 -7.07 -2.61
N ALA A 63 -0.52 -7.19 -1.66
CA ALA A 63 0.78 -7.84 -1.85
C ALA A 63 0.61 -9.32 -2.24
N TYR A 64 -0.28 -10.04 -1.57
CA TYR A 64 -0.58 -11.45 -1.87
C TYR A 64 -1.17 -11.61 -3.28
N ARG A 65 -2.04 -10.70 -3.71
CA ARG A 65 -2.60 -10.69 -5.06
C ARG A 65 -1.53 -10.41 -6.11
N LEU A 66 -0.58 -9.51 -5.84
CA LEU A 66 0.56 -9.24 -6.72
C LEU A 66 1.45 -10.47 -6.87
N LEU A 67 1.82 -11.12 -5.76
CA LEU A 67 2.62 -12.36 -5.79
C LEU A 67 1.90 -13.47 -6.54
N LYS A 68 0.60 -13.68 -6.28
CA LYS A 68 -0.19 -14.70 -6.95
C LYS A 68 -0.32 -14.43 -8.46
N ARG A 69 -0.43 -13.16 -8.85
CA ARG A 69 -0.41 -12.74 -10.26
C ARG A 69 0.95 -13.04 -10.90
N SER A 70 2.05 -12.81 -10.17
CA SER A 70 3.41 -13.09 -10.65
C SER A 70 3.73 -14.59 -10.75
N ARG A 71 3.03 -15.45 -10.01
CA ARG A 71 3.23 -16.91 -10.02
C ARG A 71 2.41 -17.66 -11.09
N ASN A 72 1.66 -16.92 -11.91
CA ASN A 72 0.83 -17.46 -13.01
C ASN A 72 1.39 -17.07 -14.40
N LEU A 73 2.70 -16.81 -14.50
CA LEU A 73 3.46 -16.76 -15.75
C LEU A 73 4.47 -17.91 -15.74
#